data_AF-A0A0R1RSX5-F1
#
_entry.id   AF-A0A0R1RSX5-F1
#
_cell.length_a   1.000
_cell.length_b   1.000
_cell.length_c   1.000
_cell.angle_alpha   90.00
_cell.angle_beta   90.00
_cell.angle_gamma   90.00
#
_symmetry.space_group_name_H-M   'P 1'
#
loop_
_entity.id
_entity.type
_entity.pdbx_description
1 polymer ?
#
loop_
_entity_poly.entity_id
_entity_poly.type
_entity_poly.pdbx_seq_one_letter_code
_entity_poly.pdbx_strand_id
1 'polypeptide(L)' 'MEANKMTSPNSNQRWLTQLLSIERGKNFHLSELPFYQIAKTDPERLVQFQQAFDTWIAQTHEKYVSKGATNYLRVS' A
#
# COMPACT_ATOMS: atom_id res chain seq x y z
N MET A 1 -26.12 7.51 7.81
CA MET A 1 -25.39 6.29 8.22
C MET A 1 -24.57 5.82 7.03
N GLU A 2 -23.26 5.69 7.27
CA GLU A 2 -22.24 4.92 6.53
C GLU A 2 -22.03 5.16 5.03
N ALA A 3 -21.05 6.02 4.72
CA ALA A 3 -20.34 6.02 3.46
C ALA A 3 -19.49 4.74 3.36
N ASN A 4 -20.10 3.65 2.89
CA ASN A 4 -19.39 2.51 2.34
C ASN A 4 -18.68 2.97 1.05
N LYS A 5 -17.53 3.64 1.19
CA LYS A 5 -16.59 3.86 0.08
C LYS A 5 -16.15 2.49 -0.39
N MET A 6 -16.83 2.00 -1.42
CA MET A 6 -16.38 0.87 -2.23
C MET A 6 -14.94 1.17 -2.67
N THR A 7 -13.96 0.65 -1.94
CA THR A 7 -12.65 0.40 -2.50
C THR A 7 -12.89 -0.57 -3.64
N SER A 8 -12.89 -0.06 -4.87
CA SER A 8 -13.09 -0.87 -6.06
C SER A 8 -12.25 -2.14 -5.93
N PRO A 9 -12.81 -3.35 -6.09
CA PRO A 9 -12.08 -4.61 -5.87
C PRO A 9 -10.74 -4.68 -6.61
N ASN A 10 -10.63 -3.98 -7.74
CA ASN A 10 -9.39 -3.77 -8.50
C ASN A 10 -8.24 -3.10 -7.71
N SER A 11 -8.54 -2.14 -6.82
CA SER A 11 -7.53 -1.44 -6.02
C SER A 11 -6.94 -2.36 -4.95
N ASN A 12 -7.78 -3.17 -4.30
CA ASN A 12 -7.31 -4.15 -3.29
C ASN A 12 -6.41 -5.22 -3.91
N GLN A 13 -6.85 -5.80 -5.02
CA GLN A 13 -6.05 -6.80 -5.73
C GLN A 13 -4.71 -6.22 -6.18
N ARG A 14 -4.69 -4.99 -6.71
CA ARG A 14 -3.44 -4.30 -7.08
C ARG A 14 -2.47 -4.19 -5.91
N TRP A 15 -2.92 -3.70 -4.76
CA TRP A 15 -2.08 -3.56 -3.57
C TRP A 15 -1.57 -4.90 -3.05
N LEU A 16 -2.45 -5.90 -2.97
CA LEU A 16 -2.07 -7.25 -2.56
C LEU A 16 -1.04 -7.88 -3.51
N THR A 17 -1.17 -7.67 -4.82
CA THR A 17 -0.18 -8.12 -5.81
C THR A 17 1.18 -7.45 -5.60
N GLN A 18 1.22 -6.16 -5.22
CA GLN A 18 2.50 -5.50 -4.89
C GLN A 18 3.20 -6.20 -3.72
N LEU A 19 2.43 -6.59 -2.69
CA LEU A 19 2.96 -7.23 -1.50
C LEU A 19 3.49 -8.65 -1.74
N LEU A 20 3.06 -9.33 -2.82
CA LEU A 20 3.58 -10.66 -3.16
C LEU A 20 5.10 -10.68 -3.34
N SER A 21 5.70 -9.53 -3.71
CA SER A 21 7.15 -9.39 -3.87
C SER A 21 7.91 -9.23 -2.55
N ILE A 22 7.20 -8.96 -1.44
CA ILE A 22 7.78 -8.74 -0.11
C ILE A 22 7.54 -9.98 0.73
N GLU A 23 8.53 -10.53 1.42
CA GLU A 23 8.31 -11.70 2.28
C GLU A 23 7.44 -11.35 3.51
N ARG A 24 6.64 -12.32 3.99
CA ARG A 24 5.86 -12.16 5.24
C ARG A 24 6.79 -11.93 6.42
N GLY A 25 6.41 -11.01 7.32
CA GLY A 25 7.21 -10.62 8.48
C GLY A 25 8.36 -9.66 8.17
N LYS A 26 8.53 -9.23 6.91
CA LYS A 26 9.58 -8.29 6.53
C LYS A 26 9.10 -6.85 6.49
N ASN A 27 9.99 -5.98 6.95
CA ASN A 27 9.87 -4.55 6.76
C ASN A 27 10.24 -4.22 5.32
N PHE A 28 9.49 -3.29 4.74
CA PHE A 28 9.72 -2.78 3.40
C PHE A 28 9.42 -1.29 3.35
N HIS A 29 10.04 -0.60 2.41
CA HIS A 29 9.70 0.75 2.03
C HIS A 29 8.74 0.74 0.84
N LEU A 30 7.92 1.77 0.77
CA LEU A 30 7.03 2.01 -0.37
C LEU A 30 7.80 2.06 -1.70
N SER A 31 9.07 2.51 -1.66
CA SER A 31 9.99 2.55 -2.80
C SER A 31 10.41 1.20 -3.36
N GLU A 32 10.28 0.13 -2.58
CA GLU A 32 10.58 -1.24 -3.00
C GLU A 32 9.42 -1.87 -3.79
N LEU A 33 8.23 -1.25 -3.75
CA LEU A 33 7.10 -1.75 -4.52
C LEU A 33 7.30 -1.49 -6.02
N PRO A 34 7.02 -2.48 -6.89
CA PRO A 34 7.18 -2.34 -8.33
C PRO A 34 6.47 -1.11 -8.93
N PHE A 35 5.29 -0.75 -8.42
CA PHE A 35 4.55 0.42 -8.89
C PHE A 35 5.23 1.75 -8.53
N TYR A 36 5.95 1.81 -7.41
CA TYR A 36 6.72 3.00 -7.04
C TYR A 36 7.90 3.22 -7.99
N GLN A 37 8.54 2.13 -8.44
CA GLN A 37 9.62 2.19 -9.43
C GLN A 37 9.15 2.73 -10.79
N ILE A 38 7.87 2.54 -11.13
CA ILE A 38 7.27 3.08 -12.36
C ILE A 38 6.90 4.56 -12.18
N ALA A 39 6.46 4.96 -10.98
CA ALA A 39 6.03 6.32 -10.68
C ALA A 39 7.18 7.29 -10.30
N LYS A 40 8.41 6.79 -10.12
CA LYS A 40 9.57 7.58 -9.62
C LYS A 40 9.97 8.81 -10.44
N THR A 41 9.47 8.94 -11.67
CA THR A 41 9.72 10.10 -12.53
C THR A 41 8.82 11.30 -12.22
N ASP A 42 7.79 11.12 -11.38
CA ASP A 42 6.79 12.15 -11.07
C ASP A 42 6.57 12.24 -9.55
N PRO A 43 7.10 13.28 -8.87
CA PRO A 43 7.06 13.39 -7.42
C PRO A 43 5.65 13.57 -6.86
N GLU A 44 4.75 14.22 -7.60
CA GLU A 44 3.35 14.40 -7.18
C GLU A 44 2.62 13.05 -7.14
N ARG A 45 2.85 12.21 -8.15
CA ARG A 45 2.33 10.83 -8.17
C ARG A 45 2.87 9.99 -7.03
N LEU A 46 4.13 10.17 -6.63
CA LEU A 46 4.69 9.44 -5.47
C LEU A 46 3.95 9.80 -4.17
N VAL A 47 3.67 11.08 -3.95
CA VAL A 47 2.93 11.55 -2.77
C VAL A 47 1.50 11.01 -2.78
N GLN A 48 0.81 11.11 -3.93
CA GLN A 48 -0.54 10.55 -4.08
C GLN A 48 -0.57 9.04 -3.86
N PHE A 49 0.46 8.33 -4.33
CA PHE A 49 0.58 6.89 -4.16
C PHE A 49 0.77 6.51 -2.69
N GLN A 50 1.63 7.23 -1.97
CA GLN A 50 1.80 7.03 -0.53
C GLN A 50 0.51 7.29 0.24
N GLN A 51 -0.19 8.39 -0.05
CA GLN A 51 -1.49 8.68 0.56
C GLN A 51 -2.54 7.61 0.25
N ALA A 52 -2.59 7.12 -0.99
CA ALA A 52 -3.51 6.07 -1.40
C ALA A 52 -3.20 4.73 -0.71
N PHE A 53 -1.91 4.39 -0.54
CA PHE A 53 -1.48 3.20 0.17
C PHE A 53 -1.78 3.27 1.66
N ASP A 54 -1.51 4.41 2.29
CA ASP A 54 -1.83 4.65 3.71
C ASP A 54 -3.35 4.59 3.95
N THR A 55 -4.13 5.21 3.06
CA THR A 55 -5.60 5.15 3.12
C THR A 55 -6.09 3.71 2.95
N TRP A 56 -5.48 2.95 2.04
CA TRP A 56 -5.80 1.54 1.86
C TRP A 56 -5.53 0.73 3.14
N ILE A 57 -4.37 0.90 3.77
CA ILE A 57 -4.06 0.22 5.04
C ILE A 57 -5.11 0.55 6.11
N ALA A 58 -5.42 1.84 6.29
CA ALA A 58 -6.38 2.32 7.30
C ALA A 58 -7.81 1.83 7.07
N GLN A 59 -8.19 1.50 5.83
CA GLN A 59 -9.50 0.95 5.47
C GLN A 59 -9.58 -0.56 5.70
N THR A 60 -9.26 -1.06 6.90
CA THR A 60 -9.35 -2.48 7.29
C THR A 60 -8.35 -3.46 6.65
N HIS A 61 -7.22 -2.97 6.11
CA HIS A 61 -6.16 -3.78 5.51
C HIS A 61 -4.92 -3.96 6.39
N GLU A 62 -4.97 -3.52 7.64
CA GLU A 62 -3.90 -3.68 8.65
C GLU A 62 -3.49 -5.14 8.90
N LYS A 63 -4.38 -6.10 8.59
CA LYS A 63 -4.08 -7.54 8.62
C LYS A 63 -3.05 -7.99 7.59
N TYR A 64 -2.84 -7.22 6.52
CA TYR A 64 -1.86 -7.50 5.48
C TYR A 64 -0.59 -6.68 5.66
N VAL A 65 -0.72 -5.42 6.09
CA VAL A 65 0.40 -4.49 6.24
C VAL A 65 0.20 -3.64 7.48
N SER A 66 1.22 -3.52 8.32
CA SER A 66 1.26 -2.57 9.44
C SER A 66 2.15 -1.39 9.08
N LYS A 67 1.70 -0.17 9.40
CA LYS A 67 2.46 1.06 9.16
C LYS A 67 3.36 1.37 10.36
N GLY A 68 4.66 1.49 10.11
CA GLY A 68 5.65 2.03 11.05
C GLY A 68 5.95 3.51 10.78
N ALA A 69 6.95 4.07 11.48
CA ALA A 69 7.31 5.49 11.37
C ALA A 69 7.86 5.87 9.97
N THR A 70 8.68 5.01 9.38
CA THR A 70 9.32 5.22 8.05
C THR A 70 9.14 4.05 7.10
N ASN A 71 8.65 2.93 7.62
CA ASN A 71 8.62 1.62 6.96
C ASN A 71 7.25 0.99 7.12
N TYR A 72 6.98 -0.04 6.33
CA TYR A 72 5.79 -0.87 6.41
C TYR A 72 6.21 -2.30 6.74
N LEU A 73 5.41 -3.02 7.51
CA LEU A 73 5.63 -4.43 7.84
C LEU A 73 4.58 -5.28 7.12
N ARG A 74 5.00 -6.27 6.32
CA ARG A 74 4.07 -7.25 5.75
C ARG A 74 3.67 -8.26 6.83
N VAL A 75 2.40 -8.27 7.21
CA VAL A 75 1.86 -9.12 8.30
C VAL A 75 1.33 -10.47 7.77
N SER A 76 0.85 -10.53 6.52
CA SER A 76 0.30 -11.74 5.85
C SER A 76 0.57 -11.79 4.35
#